data_AF-A0A2V8F5G7-F1
#
_entry.id   AF-A0A2V8F5G7-F1
#
_cell.length_a   1.000
_cell.length_b   1.000
_cell.length_c   1.000
_cell.angle_alpha   90.00
_cell.angle_beta   90.00
_cell.angle_gamma   90.00
#
_symmetry.space_group_name_H-M   'P 1'
#
loop_
_entity.id
_entity.type
_entity.pdbx_description
1 polymer ?
#
loop_
_entity_poly.entity_id
_entity_poly.type
_entity_poly.pdbx_seq_one_letter_code
_entity_poly.pdbx_strand_id
1 'polypeptide(L)'
;MKRMPAFRELRRVFAGYLHEDLLVEHGSPEAALRSFRLDADPAEAQRFRKEVTRFLAYTGPLEFDDVRDLLAELGCRWIPPSREAMVALLTDAANFQKPRP
;
A
#
# COMPACT_ATOMS: atom_id res chain seq x y z
N MET A 1 0.98 -17.12 -17.28
CA MET A 1 0.89 -16.38 -16.00
C MET A 1 1.96 -15.31 -15.99
N LYS A 2 1.59 -14.01 -15.96
CA LYS A 2 2.58 -12.92 -15.83
C LYS A 2 3.29 -13.09 -14.48
N ARG A 3 4.61 -13.18 -14.49
CA ARG A 3 5.42 -13.31 -13.27
C ARG A 3 5.27 -11.99 -12.50
N MET A 4 4.51 -11.99 -11.41
CA MET A 4 4.34 -10.78 -10.60
C MET A 4 5.72 -10.27 -10.15
N PRO A 5 5.99 -8.97 -10.21
CA PRO A 5 7.14 -8.40 -9.54
C PRO A 5 7.07 -8.74 -8.05
N ALA A 6 8.20 -9.12 -7.45
CA ALA A 6 8.25 -9.37 -6.01
C ALA A 6 8.15 -8.04 -5.26
N PHE A 7 6.93 -7.64 -4.88
CA PHE A 7 6.65 -6.54 -3.96
C PHE A 7 6.52 -7.07 -2.53
N ARG A 8 7.67 -7.43 -1.93
CA ARG A 8 7.68 -8.12 -0.63
C ARG A 8 7.26 -7.19 0.49
N GLU A 9 7.69 -5.93 0.43
CA GLU A 9 7.36 -4.92 1.42
C GLU A 9 5.88 -4.51 1.32
N LEU A 10 5.35 -4.30 0.10
CA LEU A 10 3.91 -4.04 -0.07
C LEU A 10 3.07 -5.21 0.43
N ARG A 11 3.46 -6.45 0.12
CA ARG A 11 2.74 -7.62 0.63
C ARG A 11 2.72 -7.64 2.16
N ARG A 12 3.86 -7.36 2.80
CA ARG A 12 3.96 -7.31 4.26
C ARG A 12 3.06 -6.23 4.85
N VAL A 13 3.12 -5.01 4.30
CA VAL A 13 2.35 -3.87 4.80
C VAL A 13 0.85 -4.07 4.56
N PHE A 14 0.44 -4.53 3.38
CA PHE A 14 -0.97 -4.72 3.07
C PHE A 14 -1.59 -5.84 3.91
N ALA A 15 -0.89 -6.97 4.05
CA ALA A 15 -1.37 -8.05 4.90
C ALA A 15 -1.36 -7.69 6.40
N GLY A 16 -0.53 -6.72 6.82
CA GLY A 16 -0.42 -6.30 8.22
C GLY A 16 -1.33 -5.14 8.62
N TYR A 17 -1.67 -4.24 7.69
CA TYR A 17 -2.41 -3.00 8.00
C TYR A 17 -3.68 -2.81 7.15
N LEU A 18 -3.71 -3.36 5.93
CA LEU A 18 -4.89 -3.30 5.06
C LEU A 18 -5.59 -4.66 4.97
N HIS A 19 -5.67 -5.38 6.09
CA HIS A 19 -6.29 -6.71 6.18
C HIS A 19 -7.81 -6.62 6.42
N GLU A 20 -8.45 -7.77 6.66
CA GLU A 20 -9.90 -7.89 6.75
C GLU A 20 -10.55 -7.01 7.84
N ASP A 21 -9.84 -6.81 8.95
CA ASP A 21 -10.31 -6.02 10.09
C ASP A 21 -9.84 -4.55 10.06
N LEU A 22 -9.31 -4.05 8.94
CA LEU A 22 -8.71 -2.70 8.88
C LEU A 22 -9.64 -1.59 9.41
N LEU A 23 -10.95 -1.70 9.17
CA LEU A 23 -11.93 -0.70 9.60
C LEU A 23 -12.21 -0.79 11.10
N VAL A 24 -12.08 -1.99 11.68
CA VAL A 24 -12.24 -2.21 13.13
C VAL A 24 -10.98 -1.76 13.87
N GLU A 25 -9.79 -2.11 13.38
CA GLU A 25 -8.52 -1.81 14.04
C GLU A 25 -8.04 -0.38 13.84
N HIS A 26 -8.28 0.20 12.66
CA HIS A 26 -7.71 1.49 12.29
C HIS A 26 -8.75 2.53 11.87
N GLY A 27 -10.00 2.13 11.62
CA GLY A 27 -11.09 3.03 11.22
C GLY A 27 -11.06 3.46 9.74
N SER A 28 -9.88 3.59 9.14
CA SER A 28 -9.73 3.95 7.73
C SER A 28 -8.40 3.44 7.13
N PRO A 29 -8.29 3.29 5.80
CA PRO A 29 -7.04 2.91 5.15
C PRO A 29 -5.93 3.97 5.32
N GLU A 30 -6.29 5.26 5.41
CA GLU A 30 -5.36 6.34 5.71
C GLU A 30 -4.77 6.21 7.12
N ALA A 31 -5.62 5.88 8.10
CA ALA A 31 -5.22 5.64 9.48
C ALA A 31 -4.36 4.38 9.59
N ALA A 32 -4.71 3.30 8.89
CA ALA A 32 -3.92 2.07 8.84
C ALA A 32 -2.50 2.31 8.32
N LEU A 33 -2.36 2.98 7.17
CA LEU A 33 -1.05 3.34 6.65
C LEU A 33 -0.34 4.40 7.50
N ARG A 34 -1.07 5.22 8.27
CA ARG A 34 -0.47 6.09 9.31
C ARG A 34 0.14 5.27 10.44
N SER A 35 -0.55 4.24 10.94
CA SER A 35 -0.03 3.33 11.96
C SER A 35 1.25 2.64 11.48
N PHE A 36 1.24 2.06 10.27
CA PHE A 36 2.44 1.52 9.64
C PHE A 36 3.60 2.52 9.65
N ARG A 37 3.34 3.76 9.25
CA ARG A 37 4.36 4.80 9.20
C ARG A 37 4.91 5.18 10.56
N LEU A 38 4.12 5.09 11.63
CA LEU A 38 4.58 5.36 12.99
C LEU A 38 5.44 4.20 13.52
N ASP A 39 5.08 2.96 13.17
CA ASP A 39 5.80 1.75 13.59
C ASP A 39 7.10 1.54 12.80
N ALA A 40 7.09 1.85 11.51
CA ALA A 40 8.17 1.53 10.58
C ALA A 40 9.49 2.22 10.92
N ASP A 41 10.59 1.49 10.87
CA ASP A 41 11.93 2.04 10.91
C ASP A 41 12.28 2.78 9.59
N PRO A 42 13.35 3.60 9.54
CA PRO A 42 13.72 4.33 8.33
C PRO A 42 14.01 3.44 7.12
N ALA A 43 14.52 2.23 7.32
CA ALA A 43 14.83 1.29 6.24
C ALA A 43 13.55 0.63 5.70
N GLU A 44 12.60 0.28 6.56
CA GLU A 44 11.25 -0.19 6.21
C GLU A 44 10.49 0.85 5.41
N ALA A 45 10.43 2.10 5.89
CA ALA A 45 9.80 3.20 5.18
C ALA A 45 10.43 3.43 3.80
N GLN A 46 11.75 3.34 3.70
CA GLN A 46 12.47 3.50 2.43
C GLN A 46 12.19 2.34 1.45
N ARG A 47 12.08 1.09 1.93
CA ARG A 47 11.70 -0.05 1.10
C ARG A 47 10.26 0.09 0.61
N PHE A 48 9.34 0.46 1.50
CA PHE A 48 7.94 0.66 1.17
C PHE A 48 7.79 1.72 0.09
N ARG A 49 8.42 2.88 0.27
CA ARG A 49 8.43 3.95 -0.73
C ARG A 49 8.92 3.48 -2.10
N LYS A 50 10.03 2.74 -2.15
CA LYS A 50 10.57 2.20 -3.42
C LYS A 50 9.59 1.25 -4.09
N GLU A 51 8.95 0.38 -3.33
CA GLU A 51 7.97 -0.55 -3.88
C GLU A 51 6.68 0.13 -4.32
N VAL A 52 6.18 1.13 -3.59
CA VAL A 52 5.04 1.95 -4.03
C VAL A 52 5.34 2.59 -5.38
N THR A 53 6.48 3.26 -5.54
CA THR A 53 6.85 3.87 -6.82
C THR A 53 6.90 2.85 -7.96
N ARG A 54 7.48 1.67 -7.71
CA ARG A 54 7.55 0.59 -8.71
C ARG A 54 6.19 -0.01 -9.02
N PHE A 55 5.33 -0.16 -8.02
CA PHE A 55 3.97 -0.69 -8.17
C PHE A 55 3.11 0.25 -8.98
N LEU A 56 3.12 1.55 -8.68
CA LEU A 56 2.37 2.56 -9.44
C LEU A 56 2.85 2.63 -10.91
N ALA A 57 4.17 2.56 -11.16
CA ALA A 57 4.69 2.50 -12.52
C ALA A 57 4.30 1.20 -13.26
N TYR A 58 4.34 0.05 -12.56
CA TYR A 58 3.97 -1.25 -13.12
C TYR A 58 2.47 -1.35 -13.46
N THR A 59 1.63 -0.78 -12.61
CA THR A 59 0.16 -0.82 -12.74
C THR A 59 -0.42 0.30 -13.60
N GLY A 60 0.39 1.30 -13.95
CA GLY A 60 0.00 2.42 -14.82
C GLY A 60 -0.70 2.01 -16.13
N PRO A 61 -0.17 1.04 -16.91
CA PRO A 61 -0.79 0.60 -18.15
C PRO A 61 -1.83 -0.53 -17.99
N LEU A 62 -2.11 -1.00 -16.77
CA LEU A 62 -3.08 -2.08 -16.52
C LEU A 62 -4.49 -1.51 -16.37
N GLU A 63 -5.51 -2.32 -16.65
CA GLU A 63 -6.90 -1.99 -16.32
C GLU A 63 -7.09 -1.95 -14.81
N PHE A 64 -8.06 -1.16 -14.31
CA PHE A 64 -8.21 -0.98 -12.86
C PHE A 64 -8.63 -2.27 -12.15
N ASP A 65 -9.41 -3.14 -12.80
CA ASP A 65 -9.78 -4.44 -12.23
C ASP A 65 -8.56 -5.36 -12.07
N ASP A 66 -7.64 -5.41 -13.05
CA ASP A 66 -6.36 -6.14 -12.91
C ASP A 66 -5.54 -5.60 -11.72
N VAL A 67 -5.57 -4.29 -11.48
CA VAL A 67 -4.87 -3.68 -10.34
C VAL A 67 -5.49 -4.09 -9.01
N ARG A 68 -6.82 -4.20 -8.94
CA ARG A 68 -7.52 -4.69 -7.75
C ARG A 68 -7.17 -6.15 -7.45
N ASP A 69 -7.07 -6.99 -8.47
CA ASP A 69 -6.64 -8.37 -8.31
C ASP A 69 -5.20 -8.44 -7.77
N LEU A 70 -4.29 -7.63 -8.31
CA LEU A 70 -2.92 -7.52 -7.79
C LEU A 70 -2.87 -7.05 -6.33
N LEU A 71 -3.71 -6.07 -5.94
CA LEU A 71 -3.81 -5.64 -4.55
C LEU A 71 -4.26 -6.79 -3.64
N ALA A 72 -5.27 -7.55 -4.06
CA ALA A 72 -5.75 -8.70 -3.31
C ALA A 72 -4.69 -9.81 -3.18
N GLU A 73 -3.90 -10.07 -4.23
CA GLU A 73 -2.78 -11.02 -4.22
C GLU A 73 -1.63 -10.58 -3.27
N LEU A 74 -1.47 -9.27 -3.09
CA LEU A 74 -0.56 -8.69 -2.10
C LEU A 74 -1.14 -8.69 -0.68
N GLY A 75 -2.37 -9.20 -0.48
CA GLY A 75 -3.00 -9.29 0.84
C GLY A 75 -3.79 -8.05 1.25
N CYS A 76 -4.02 -7.10 0.34
CA CYS A 76 -4.89 -5.96 0.59
C CYS A 76 -6.36 -6.39 0.55
N ARG A 77 -7.11 -6.02 1.58
CA ARG A 77 -8.57 -6.19 1.69
C ARG A 77 -9.33 -4.88 1.58
N TRP A 78 -8.63 -3.74 1.66
CA TRP A 78 -9.21 -2.48 1.23
C TRP A 78 -9.53 -2.53 -0.27
N ILE A 79 -10.76 -2.19 -0.63
CA ILE A 79 -11.24 -2.07 -2.00
C ILE A 79 -11.22 -0.57 -2.36
N PRO A 80 -10.27 -0.09 -3.17
CA PRO A 80 -10.23 1.32 -3.53
C PRO A 80 -11.44 1.67 -4.41
N PRO A 81 -12.12 2.81 -4.17
CA PRO A 81 -13.27 3.22 -4.95
C PRO A 81 -12.91 3.65 -6.38
N SER A 82 -11.64 4.06 -6.61
CA SER A 82 -11.11 4.38 -7.92
C SER A 82 -9.58 4.24 -7.95
N ARG A 83 -9.00 4.29 -9.16
CA ARG A 83 -7.55 4.33 -9.36
C ARG A 83 -6.94 5.56 -8.70
N GLU A 84 -7.58 6.71 -8.84
CA GLU A 84 -7.12 7.98 -8.28
C GLU A 84 -7.06 7.90 -6.76
N ALA A 85 -8.07 7.31 -6.12
CA ALA A 85 -8.08 7.10 -4.68
C ALA A 85 -6.93 6.19 -4.21
N MET A 86 -6.68 5.09 -4.94
CA MET A 86 -5.54 4.20 -4.67
C MET A 86 -4.20 4.94 -4.81
N VAL A 87 -4.01 5.67 -5.92
CA VAL A 87 -2.77 6.42 -6.19
C VAL A 87 -2.55 7.47 -5.12
N ALA A 88 -3.59 8.23 -4.75
CA ALA A 88 -3.52 9.26 -3.73
C ALA A 88 -3.12 8.67 -2.36
N LEU A 89 -3.78 7.60 -1.92
CA LEU A 89 -3.47 6.94 -0.65
C LEU A 89 -2.03 6.43 -0.60
N LEU A 90 -1.60 5.67 -1.62
CA LEU A 90 -0.26 5.09 -1.64
C LEU A 90 0.83 6.17 -1.74
N THR A 91 0.56 7.24 -2.50
CA THR A 91 1.49 8.37 -2.64
C THR A 91 1.63 9.15 -1.33
N ASP A 92 0.53 9.42 -0.61
CA ASP A 92 0.59 10.02 0.74
C ASP A 92 1.41 9.15 1.70
N ALA A 93 1.11 7.85 1.72
CA ALA A 93 1.81 6.91 2.59
C ALA A 93 3.32 6.84 2.27
N ALA A 94 3.70 6.89 1.00
CA ALA A 94 5.10 6.83 0.57
C ALA A 94 5.89 8.13 0.80
N ASN A 95 5.21 9.28 0.88
CA ASN A 95 5.84 10.59 1.03
C ASN A 95 5.91 11.09 2.47
N PHE A 96 5.28 10.39 3.41
CA PHE A 96 5.29 10.79 4.81
C PHE A 96 6.69 10.87 5.39
N GLN A 97 6.90 11.94 6.15
CA GLN A 97 8.08 12.12 6.98
C GLN A 97 7.61 12.06 8.43
N LYS A 98 8.21 11.17 9.24
CA LYS A 98 7.96 11.18 10.69
C LYS A 98 8.29 12.58 11.21
N PRO A 99 7.39 13.23 11.97
CA PRO A 99 7.74 14.48 12.61
C PRO A 99 8.97 14.26 13.51
N ARG A 100 9.97 15.15 13.43
CA ARG A 100 11.07 15.14 14.39
C ARG A 100 10.49 15.43 15.79
N PRO A 101 10.93 14.71 16.83
CA PRO A 101 10.57 15.02 18.21
C PRO A 101 11.04 16.42 18.61
#